data_AF-A0AAU9ZS72-F1
#
_entry.id   AF-A0AAU9ZS72-F1
#
_cell.length_a   1.000
_cell.length_b   1.000
_cell.length_c   1.000
_cell.angle_alpha   90.00
_cell.angle_beta   90.00
_cell.angle_gamma   90.00
#
_symmetry.space_group_name_H-M   'P 1'
#
loop_
_entity.id
_entity.type
_entity.pdbx_description
1 polymer ?
#
loop_
_entity_poly.entity_id
_entity_poly.type
_entity_poly.pdbx_seq_one_letter_code
_entity_poly.pdbx_strand_id
1 'polypeptide(L)'
;MPLGHIMRLDLEKIALEYIVPCLHEVGFCYLDNFLGEVVGDCVLERVKQLHYNGALRDGQLAGPRAGVSKRHLRGDQITWIGGNEEGCEAINFLLSLIDRLVLYCGSRLGKYYVKERSKLHGGVLRIFPEGKSFVADVEPIFDRLLFFWSDRRNPHEVQPSYATRYAMTVWYFDAEERAEAKKKFRNLTRKTED
;
A
#
# COMPACT_ATOMS: atom_id res chain seq x y z
N MET A 1 -4.40 23.59 -16.00
CA MET A 1 -4.32 23.67 -14.52
C MET A 1 -4.38 22.25 -13.95
N PRO A 2 -3.23 21.62 -13.60
CA PRO A 2 -3.19 20.21 -13.18
C PRO A 2 -4.01 19.95 -11.90
N LEU A 3 -4.00 20.88 -10.94
CA LEU A 3 -4.85 20.86 -9.75
C LEU A 3 -6.35 20.68 -10.06
N GLY A 4 -6.80 21.05 -11.26
CA GLY A 4 -8.20 20.93 -11.69
C GLY A 4 -8.70 19.49 -11.87
N HIS A 5 -7.83 18.48 -11.91
CA HIS A 5 -8.25 17.08 -11.82
C HIS A 5 -8.46 16.67 -10.36
N ILE A 6 -7.46 16.90 -9.51
CA ILE A 6 -7.50 16.57 -8.07
C ILE A 6 -8.64 17.30 -7.35
N MET A 7 -8.87 18.58 -7.66
CA MET A 7 -9.99 19.37 -7.11
C MET A 7 -11.37 18.96 -7.68
N ARG A 8 -11.43 18.00 -8.61
CA ARG A 8 -12.65 17.34 -9.09
C ARG A 8 -12.76 15.89 -8.63
N LEU A 9 -11.76 15.35 -7.92
CA LEU A 9 -11.87 14.06 -7.26
C LEU A 9 -12.80 14.22 -6.05
N ASP A 10 -14.05 13.83 -6.24
CA ASP A 10 -14.99 13.60 -5.16
C ASP A 10 -14.54 12.35 -4.39
N LEU A 11 -13.63 12.55 -3.42
CA LEU A 11 -13.04 11.47 -2.62
C LEU A 11 -14.09 10.75 -1.78
N GLU A 12 -15.16 11.43 -1.37
CA GLU A 12 -16.27 10.81 -0.63
C GLU A 12 -17.02 9.84 -1.54
N LYS A 13 -17.35 10.27 -2.76
CA LYS A 13 -17.96 9.41 -3.78
C LYS A 13 -17.04 8.26 -4.21
N ILE A 14 -15.76 8.52 -4.47
CA ILE A 14 -14.79 7.49 -4.87
C ILE A 14 -14.59 6.45 -3.76
N ALA A 15 -14.58 6.88 -2.50
CA ALA A 15 -14.63 5.97 -1.37
C ALA A 15 -15.91 5.13 -1.41
N LEU A 16 -17.07 5.77 -1.21
CA LEU A 16 -18.36 5.10 -0.96
C LEU A 16 -18.93 4.31 -2.15
N GLU A 17 -18.73 4.79 -3.39
CA GLU A 17 -19.27 4.16 -4.61
C GLU A 17 -18.26 3.23 -5.33
N TYR A 18 -16.99 3.14 -4.89
CA TYR A 18 -16.01 2.27 -5.56
C TYR A 18 -15.04 1.51 -4.63
N ILE A 19 -14.22 2.19 -3.82
CA ILE A 19 -13.23 1.52 -2.96
C ILE A 19 -13.93 0.55 -2.01
N VAL A 20 -14.94 1.09 -1.35
CA VAL A 20 -15.80 0.49 -0.34
C VAL A 20 -16.53 -0.76 -0.86
N PRO A 21 -17.28 -0.69 -1.99
CA PRO A 21 -17.70 -1.84 -2.78
C PRO A 21 -16.67 -2.95 -2.99
N CYS A 22 -15.54 -2.58 -3.57
CA CYS A 22 -14.65 -3.52 -4.24
C CYS A 22 -13.79 -4.27 -3.21
N LEU A 23 -13.42 -3.62 -2.09
CA LEU A 23 -12.85 -4.31 -0.93
C LEU A 23 -13.79 -5.37 -0.34
N HIS A 24 -15.11 -5.17 -0.35
CA HIS A 24 -16.06 -6.15 0.19
C HIS A 24 -16.36 -7.31 -0.77
N GLU A 25 -16.48 -7.06 -2.06
CA GLU A 25 -16.81 -8.12 -3.03
C GLU A 25 -15.59 -8.90 -3.53
N VAL A 26 -14.46 -8.22 -3.69
CA VAL A 26 -13.24 -8.74 -4.35
C VAL A 26 -12.11 -9.01 -3.35
N GLY A 27 -12.01 -8.17 -2.31
CA GLY A 27 -10.94 -8.21 -1.30
C GLY A 27 -9.82 -7.19 -1.51
N PHE A 28 -9.77 -6.56 -2.70
CA PHE A 28 -8.83 -5.52 -3.10
C PHE A 28 -9.47 -4.59 -4.15
N CYS A 29 -8.94 -3.38 -4.32
CA CYS A 29 -9.33 -2.44 -5.36
C CYS A 29 -8.20 -1.45 -5.69
N TYR A 30 -8.14 -0.95 -6.93
CA TYR A 30 -7.17 0.08 -7.31
C TYR A 30 -7.79 1.25 -8.07
N LEU A 31 -7.11 2.39 -8.03
CA LEU A 31 -7.42 3.62 -8.75
C LEU A 31 -6.19 4.04 -9.55
N ASP A 32 -6.36 4.30 -10.85
CA ASP A 32 -5.29 4.75 -11.75
C ASP A 32 -5.41 6.26 -12.00
N ASN A 33 -4.27 6.95 -12.10
CA ASN A 33 -4.17 8.42 -12.24
C ASN A 33 -4.68 9.17 -10.98
N PHE A 34 -4.35 8.65 -9.79
CA PHE A 34 -4.87 9.16 -8.52
C PHE A 34 -4.42 10.58 -8.15
N LEU A 35 -3.15 10.91 -8.37
CA LEU A 35 -2.57 12.24 -8.15
C LEU A 35 -2.58 13.11 -9.42
N GLY A 36 -2.59 12.48 -10.58
CA GLY A 36 -2.25 13.09 -11.85
C GLY A 36 -0.73 13.29 -12.02
N GLU A 37 -0.28 13.13 -13.26
CA GLU A 37 1.11 13.22 -13.75
C GLU A 37 2.02 14.15 -12.92
N VAL A 38 1.73 15.45 -12.88
CA VAL A 38 2.55 16.47 -12.21
C VAL A 38 2.81 16.18 -10.72
N VAL A 39 1.81 15.68 -9.98
CA VAL A 39 1.95 15.42 -8.54
C VAL A 39 2.52 14.02 -8.29
N GLY A 40 2.18 13.04 -9.14
CA GLY A 40 2.83 11.73 -9.16
C GLY A 40 4.34 11.81 -9.44
N ASP A 41 4.77 12.69 -10.34
CA ASP A 41 6.18 12.93 -10.64
C ASP A 41 6.92 13.57 -9.46
N CYS A 42 6.32 14.56 -8.78
CA CYS A 42 6.92 15.12 -7.56
C CYS A 42 7.13 14.05 -6.46
N VAL A 43 6.19 13.12 -6.30
CA VAL A 43 6.35 11.97 -5.38
C VAL A 43 7.45 11.02 -5.88
N LEU A 44 7.45 10.67 -7.17
CA LEU A 44 8.42 9.75 -7.77
C LEU A 44 9.86 10.29 -7.71
N GLU A 45 10.08 11.56 -8.02
CA GLU A 45 11.40 12.19 -7.89
C GLU A 45 11.87 12.24 -6.44
N ARG A 46 10.97 12.47 -5.48
CA ARG A 46 11.35 12.40 -4.06
C ARG A 46 11.77 10.98 -3.64
N VAL A 47 11.07 9.95 -4.12
CA VAL A 47 11.45 8.55 -3.87
C VAL A 47 12.77 8.18 -4.57
N LYS A 48 13.01 8.65 -5.80
CA LYS A 48 14.30 8.51 -6.50
C LYS A 48 15.44 9.17 -5.73
N GLN A 49 15.27 10.39 -5.24
CA GLN A 49 16.27 11.09 -4.41
C GLN A 49 16.65 10.28 -3.18
N LEU A 50 15.67 9.73 -2.44
CA LEU A 50 15.92 8.92 -1.25
C LEU A 50 16.71 7.64 -1.58
N HIS A 51 16.45 7.02 -2.74
CA HIS A 51 17.22 5.88 -3.22
C HIS A 51 18.66 6.27 -3.61
N TYR A 52 18.85 7.29 -4.45
CA TYR A 52 20.18 7.73 -4.90
C TYR A 52 21.04 8.30 -3.77
N ASN A 53 20.44 8.88 -2.73
CA ASN A 53 21.13 9.33 -1.52
C ASN A 53 21.41 8.20 -0.52
N GLY A 54 21.09 6.93 -0.85
CA GLY A 54 21.39 5.77 -0.01
C GLY A 54 20.57 5.65 1.29
N ALA A 55 19.38 6.28 1.36
CA ALA A 55 18.55 6.22 2.57
C ALA A 55 17.86 4.85 2.77
N LEU A 56 17.67 4.10 1.69
CA LEU A 56 17.01 2.79 1.66
C LEU A 56 17.90 1.67 2.23
N ARG A 57 17.29 0.68 2.89
CA ARG A 57 17.98 -0.45 3.57
C ARG A 57 17.28 -1.78 3.30
N ASP A 58 18.03 -2.88 3.26
CA ASP A 58 17.49 -4.25 3.05
C ASP A 58 16.26 -4.53 3.94
N GLY A 59 15.15 -4.92 3.32
CA GLY A 59 13.86 -5.10 3.98
C GLY A 59 13.85 -6.20 5.04
N GLN A 60 13.19 -5.93 6.17
CA GLN A 60 13.13 -6.85 7.32
C GLN A 60 11.82 -7.66 7.37
N LEU A 61 11.83 -8.79 8.07
CA LEU A 61 10.65 -9.66 8.25
C LEU A 61 10.07 -9.48 9.66
N ALA A 62 8.75 -9.58 9.79
CA ALA A 62 8.08 -9.57 11.08
C ALA A 62 8.26 -10.90 11.82
N GLY A 63 8.78 -10.84 13.05
CA GLY A 63 9.00 -11.99 13.93
C GLY A 63 10.31 -12.75 13.69
N PRO A 64 10.88 -13.40 14.72
CA PRO A 64 12.08 -14.19 14.58
C PRO A 64 11.81 -15.50 13.84
N ARG A 65 12.64 -15.82 12.84
CA ARG A 65 12.74 -17.16 12.24
C ARG A 65 14.21 -17.56 12.15
N ALA A 66 14.60 -18.63 12.83
CA ALA A 66 15.89 -19.26 12.64
C ALA A 66 15.92 -20.04 11.30
N GLY A 67 17.11 -20.24 10.74
CA GLY A 67 17.34 -21.17 9.62
C GLY A 67 16.97 -20.68 8.21
N VAL A 68 16.15 -19.64 8.03
CA VAL A 68 15.78 -19.15 6.68
C VAL A 68 16.56 -17.90 6.30
N SER A 69 17.27 -17.95 5.18
CA SER A 69 18.02 -16.80 4.63
C SER A 69 17.06 -15.70 4.15
N LYS A 70 17.10 -14.54 4.81
CA LYS A 70 16.15 -13.42 4.60
C LYS A 70 16.03 -12.97 3.14
N ARG A 71 17.14 -12.99 2.39
CA ARG A 71 17.22 -12.60 0.97
C ARG A 71 16.45 -13.52 0.01
N HIS A 72 16.06 -14.72 0.44
CA HIS A 72 15.20 -15.62 -0.34
C HIS A 72 13.70 -15.35 -0.12
N LEU A 73 13.34 -14.54 0.88
CA LEU A 73 11.95 -14.19 1.21
C LEU A 73 11.57 -12.77 0.78
N ARG A 74 12.54 -11.83 0.80
CA ARG A 74 12.40 -10.51 0.18
C ARG A 74 13.76 -9.97 -0.26
N GLY A 75 13.78 -9.25 -1.38
CA GLY A 75 14.98 -8.66 -2.00
C GLY A 75 14.86 -7.16 -2.24
N ASP A 76 13.87 -6.51 -1.62
CA ASP A 76 13.63 -5.07 -1.73
C ASP A 76 14.34 -4.28 -0.64
N GLN A 77 14.49 -2.97 -0.88
CA GLN A 77 15.05 -2.02 0.07
C GLN A 77 13.98 -0.98 0.44
N ILE A 78 13.91 -0.64 1.72
CA ILE A 78 12.86 0.24 2.29
C ILE A 78 13.47 1.40 3.08
N THR A 79 12.71 2.47 3.20
CA THR A 79 12.86 3.49 4.25
C THR A 79 11.48 3.82 4.82
N TRP A 80 11.45 4.38 6.03
CA TRP A 80 10.22 4.91 6.64
C TRP A 80 10.22 6.43 6.47
N ILE A 81 9.05 7.01 6.18
CA ILE A 81 8.85 8.42 5.88
C ILE A 81 7.58 8.86 6.63
N GLY A 82 7.64 9.97 7.36
CA GLY A 82 6.48 10.58 8.04
C GLY A 82 5.68 11.53 7.14
N GLY A 83 6.30 12.05 6.08
CA GLY A 83 5.72 13.04 5.16
C GLY A 83 5.98 14.49 5.61
N ASN A 84 6.42 14.68 6.85
CA ASN A 84 6.74 15.97 7.45
C ASN A 84 8.25 16.29 7.47
N GLU A 85 9.06 15.51 6.73
CA GLU A 85 10.44 15.86 6.41
C GLU A 85 10.52 16.92 5.29
N GLU A 86 11.60 17.72 5.27
CA GLU A 86 11.88 18.69 4.20
C GLU A 86 11.95 18.02 2.83
N GLY A 87 11.25 18.57 1.82
CA GLY A 87 11.18 18.01 0.47
C GLY A 87 10.19 16.85 0.32
N CYS A 88 9.43 16.50 1.36
CA CYS A 88 8.39 15.45 1.31
C CYS A 88 6.96 16.03 1.14
N GLU A 89 6.79 17.27 0.69
CA GLU A 89 5.49 17.96 0.66
C GLU A 89 4.48 17.25 -0.26
N ALA A 90 4.93 16.71 -1.41
CA ALA A 90 4.10 15.91 -2.30
C ALA A 90 3.74 14.54 -1.69
N ILE A 91 4.63 13.96 -0.88
CA ILE A 91 4.36 12.73 -0.11
C ILE A 91 3.33 13.00 0.98
N ASN A 92 3.45 14.12 1.71
CA ASN A 92 2.47 14.57 2.70
C ASN A 92 1.08 14.74 2.08
N PHE A 93 1.03 15.39 0.91
CA PHE A 93 -0.21 15.58 0.16
C PHE A 93 -0.84 14.24 -0.24
N LEU A 94 -0.06 13.30 -0.80
CA LEU A 94 -0.51 11.93 -1.08
C LEU A 94 -1.08 11.24 0.18
N LEU A 95 -0.36 11.27 1.31
CA LEU A 95 -0.83 10.68 2.57
C LEU A 95 -2.18 11.30 3.01
N SER A 96 -2.31 12.62 2.95
CA SER A 96 -3.55 13.34 3.29
C SER A 96 -4.75 13.05 2.38
N LEU A 97 -4.51 12.52 1.17
CA LEU A 97 -5.56 12.06 0.26
C LEU A 97 -6.01 10.64 0.62
N ILE A 98 -5.06 9.74 0.92
CA ILE A 98 -5.35 8.36 1.35
C ILE A 98 -6.08 8.36 2.71
N ASP A 99 -5.63 9.17 3.67
CA ASP A 99 -6.26 9.31 4.99
C ASP A 99 -7.72 9.78 4.86
N ARG A 100 -8.00 10.72 3.94
CA ARG A 100 -9.38 11.15 3.66
C ARG A 100 -10.21 10.05 3.03
N LEU A 101 -9.68 9.31 2.04
CA LEU A 101 -10.38 8.16 1.46
C LEU A 101 -10.74 7.12 2.54
N VAL A 102 -9.79 6.76 3.41
CA VAL A 102 -10.02 5.79 4.49
C VAL A 102 -11.04 6.30 5.52
N LEU A 103 -11.02 7.59 5.85
CA LEU A 103 -12.03 8.21 6.71
C LEU A 103 -13.45 8.09 6.14
N TYR A 104 -13.64 8.37 4.84
CA TYR A 104 -14.94 8.17 4.18
C TYR A 104 -15.34 6.69 4.13
N CYS A 105 -14.38 5.79 3.86
CA CYS A 105 -14.61 4.33 3.82
C CYS A 105 -15.11 3.75 5.15
N GLY A 106 -14.77 4.37 6.30
CA GLY A 106 -15.10 3.87 7.64
C GLY A 106 -16.59 3.89 8.03
N SER A 107 -17.50 4.24 7.11
CA SER A 107 -18.91 4.53 7.45
C SER A 107 -19.95 3.50 6.98
N ARG A 108 -19.86 2.94 5.75
CA ARG A 108 -20.83 1.97 5.14
C ARG A 108 -20.15 1.17 4.02
N LEU A 109 -20.40 -0.14 3.83
CA LEU A 109 -19.68 -0.96 2.81
C LEU A 109 -20.48 -1.93 1.87
N GLY A 110 -20.07 -2.01 0.58
CA GLY A 110 -20.66 -2.77 -0.57
C GLY A 110 -21.29 -1.85 -1.65
N LYS A 111 -21.36 -2.11 -2.99
CA LYS A 111 -21.02 -3.23 -3.93
C LYS A 111 -20.74 -2.67 -5.38
N TYR A 112 -20.25 -3.48 -6.34
CA TYR A 112 -19.86 -3.23 -7.77
C TYR A 112 -18.33 -3.09 -8.12
N TYR A 113 -17.94 -3.10 -9.43
CA TYR A 113 -16.79 -3.89 -9.99
C TYR A 113 -16.07 -3.32 -11.29
N VAL A 114 -14.96 -3.95 -11.79
CA VAL A 114 -14.27 -3.85 -13.17
C VAL A 114 -13.11 -2.78 -13.37
N LYS A 115 -11.94 -2.89 -14.08
CA LYS A 115 -11.04 -3.97 -14.68
C LYS A 115 -9.56 -3.52 -15.05
N GLU A 116 -8.76 -4.49 -15.57
CA GLU A 116 -7.41 -4.60 -16.28
C GLU A 116 -6.86 -3.46 -17.22
N ARG A 117 -5.59 -3.40 -17.74
CA ARG A 117 -4.22 -4.01 -17.51
C ARG A 117 -3.08 -3.39 -18.40
N SER A 118 -1.80 -3.60 -18.06
CA SER A 118 -0.64 -3.79 -19.00
C SER A 118 0.67 -4.30 -18.33
N LYS A 119 1.33 -5.35 -18.88
CA LYS A 119 2.54 -6.01 -18.29
C LYS A 119 3.81 -5.90 -19.17
N LEU A 120 4.88 -5.25 -18.70
CA LEU A 120 6.14 -5.16 -19.49
C LEU A 120 7.46 -5.42 -18.74
N HIS A 121 7.58 -5.17 -17.43
CA HIS A 121 8.89 -5.22 -16.71
C HIS A 121 8.97 -6.25 -15.54
N GLY A 122 8.00 -7.15 -15.43
CA GLY A 122 7.82 -8.00 -14.25
C GLY A 122 7.26 -7.20 -13.07
N GLY A 123 7.62 -7.54 -11.84
CA GLY A 123 7.28 -6.77 -10.64
C GLY A 123 5.78 -6.72 -10.29
N VAL A 124 4.97 -7.58 -10.92
CA VAL A 124 3.52 -7.71 -10.69
C VAL A 124 3.26 -8.13 -9.25
N LEU A 125 2.35 -7.44 -8.57
CA LEU A 125 1.78 -7.93 -7.31
C LEU A 125 0.68 -8.94 -7.66
N ARG A 126 0.88 -10.19 -7.29
CA ARG A 126 -0.13 -11.24 -7.43
C ARG A 126 -0.83 -11.45 -6.09
N ILE A 127 -2.16 -11.44 -6.10
CA ILE A 127 -3.03 -11.65 -4.94
C ILE A 127 -3.87 -12.92 -5.20
N PHE A 128 -4.07 -13.72 -4.16
CA PHE A 128 -4.82 -14.99 -4.20
C PHE A 128 -6.04 -14.92 -3.25
N PRO A 129 -7.11 -14.15 -3.55
CA PRO A 129 -8.14 -13.84 -2.56
C PRO A 129 -8.86 -15.09 -2.02
N GLU A 130 -8.98 -15.19 -0.70
CA GLU A 130 -9.51 -16.37 -0.02
C GLU A 130 -10.96 -16.67 -0.43
N GLY A 131 -11.25 -17.94 -0.71
CA GLY A 131 -12.58 -18.37 -1.17
C GLY A 131 -12.95 -17.94 -2.59
N LYS A 132 -12.04 -17.34 -3.37
CA LYS A 132 -12.26 -17.03 -4.80
C LYS A 132 -11.59 -18.07 -5.69
N SER A 133 -12.18 -18.29 -6.87
CA SER A 133 -11.65 -19.18 -7.92
C SER A 133 -10.66 -18.50 -8.88
N PHE A 134 -10.33 -17.23 -8.65
CA PHE A 134 -9.46 -16.43 -9.51
C PHE A 134 -8.20 -15.95 -8.77
N VAL A 135 -7.16 -15.68 -9.54
CA VAL A 135 -5.92 -15.03 -9.08
C VAL A 135 -5.85 -13.65 -9.71
N ALA A 136 -5.56 -12.62 -8.92
CA ALA A 136 -5.45 -11.25 -9.39
C ALA A 136 -3.98 -10.86 -9.60
N ASP A 137 -3.66 -10.32 -10.77
CA ASP A 137 -2.35 -9.75 -11.09
C ASP A 137 -2.50 -8.24 -11.22
N VAL A 138 -1.94 -7.47 -10.28
CA VAL A 138 -1.91 -6.01 -10.29
C VAL A 138 -0.52 -5.54 -10.71
N GLU A 139 -0.44 -4.81 -11.82
CA GLU A 139 0.84 -4.25 -12.29
C GLU A 139 1.23 -2.99 -11.49
N PRO A 140 2.53 -2.75 -11.26
CA PRO A 140 3.04 -1.51 -10.66
C PRO A 140 3.01 -0.36 -11.67
N ILE A 141 1.81 0.06 -12.05
CA ILE A 141 1.58 1.22 -12.93
C ILE A 141 1.83 2.51 -12.14
N PHE A 142 2.40 3.51 -12.81
CA PHE A 142 2.62 4.83 -12.24
C PHE A 142 1.30 5.49 -11.85
N ASP A 143 1.29 6.16 -10.69
CA ASP A 143 0.10 6.81 -10.12
C ASP A 143 -1.13 5.87 -9.93
N ARG A 144 -0.87 4.58 -9.70
CA ARG A 144 -1.84 3.60 -9.21
C ARG A 144 -1.85 3.56 -7.67
N LEU A 145 -2.98 3.91 -7.07
CA LEU A 145 -3.27 3.63 -5.66
C LEU A 145 -3.96 2.26 -5.55
N LEU A 146 -3.57 1.44 -4.56
CA LEU A 146 -4.12 0.10 -4.33
C LEU A 146 -4.50 -0.07 -2.85
N PHE A 147 -5.70 -0.59 -2.59
CA PHE A 147 -6.15 -1.04 -1.28
C PHE A 147 -6.41 -2.56 -1.32
N PHE A 148 -6.11 -3.25 -0.22
CA PHE A 148 -6.49 -4.66 0.00
C PHE A 148 -6.49 -4.96 1.50
N TRP A 149 -7.28 -5.95 1.94
CA TRP A 149 -7.24 -6.40 3.34
C TRP A 149 -5.87 -7.01 3.68
N SER A 150 -5.33 -6.61 4.83
CA SER A 150 -3.99 -6.94 5.32
C SER A 150 -3.82 -8.37 5.87
N ASP A 151 -4.92 -9.09 6.07
CA ASP A 151 -4.96 -10.38 6.75
C ASP A 151 -4.97 -11.58 5.79
N ARG A 152 -5.35 -12.76 6.30
CA ARG A 152 -5.36 -14.02 5.57
C ARG A 152 -6.30 -14.05 4.36
N ARG A 153 -7.23 -13.08 4.23
CA ARG A 153 -8.11 -12.93 3.06
C ARG A 153 -7.34 -12.64 1.76
N ASN A 154 -6.14 -12.05 1.84
CA ASN A 154 -5.31 -11.74 0.67
C ASN A 154 -3.85 -12.19 0.84
N PRO A 155 -3.55 -13.50 0.77
CA PRO A 155 -2.20 -13.98 0.49
C PRO A 155 -1.71 -13.36 -0.83
N HIS A 156 -0.48 -12.86 -0.85
CA HIS A 156 0.06 -12.17 -2.03
C HIS A 156 1.58 -12.34 -2.16
N GLU A 157 2.08 -12.24 -3.38
CA GLU A 157 3.49 -12.29 -3.75
C GLU A 157 3.83 -11.15 -4.71
N VAL A 158 5.06 -10.63 -4.67
CA VAL A 158 5.58 -9.76 -5.72
C VAL A 158 6.44 -10.61 -6.65
N GLN A 159 6.04 -10.71 -7.91
CA GLN A 159 6.78 -11.45 -8.93
C GLN A 159 8.15 -10.78 -9.21
N PRO A 160 9.15 -11.54 -9.68
CA PRO A 160 10.46 -11.01 -10.03
C PRO A 160 10.37 -9.72 -10.87
N SER A 161 11.09 -8.69 -10.45
CA SER A 161 11.20 -7.41 -11.15
C SER A 161 12.55 -7.35 -11.85
N TYR A 162 12.55 -7.07 -13.15
CA TYR A 162 13.77 -6.99 -13.96
C TYR A 162 14.23 -5.55 -14.20
N ALA A 163 13.50 -4.59 -13.64
CA ALA A 163 13.85 -3.17 -13.55
C ALA A 163 13.62 -2.66 -12.11
N THR A 164 14.18 -1.49 -11.79
CA THR A 164 13.94 -0.79 -10.52
C THR A 164 12.46 -0.46 -10.35
N ARG A 165 11.85 -1.01 -9.30
CA ARG A 165 10.40 -0.88 -9.01
C ARG A 165 10.21 -0.18 -7.68
N TYR A 166 9.80 1.08 -7.72
CA TYR A 166 9.37 1.82 -6.54
C TYR A 166 7.91 1.51 -6.18
N ALA A 167 7.58 1.59 -4.90
CA ALA A 167 6.22 1.61 -4.37
C ALA A 167 6.22 2.27 -2.98
N MET A 168 5.09 2.84 -2.58
CA MET A 168 4.85 3.31 -1.21
C MET A 168 3.71 2.50 -0.61
N THR A 169 3.80 2.19 0.68
CA THR A 169 2.82 1.34 1.38
C THR A 169 2.50 1.94 2.74
N VAL A 170 1.21 2.20 2.98
CA VAL A 170 0.68 2.65 4.28
C VAL A 170 -0.16 1.53 4.86
N TRP A 171 0.00 1.25 6.15
CA TRP A 171 -0.81 0.27 6.87
C TRP A 171 -1.79 0.99 7.79
N TYR A 172 -3.07 0.94 7.44
CA TYR A 172 -4.15 1.31 8.34
C TYR A 172 -4.42 0.16 9.31
N PHE A 173 -4.72 0.51 10.56
CA PHE A 173 -4.91 -0.45 11.64
C PHE A 173 -6.29 -0.28 12.24
N ASP A 174 -6.99 -1.38 12.50
CA ASP A 174 -8.13 -1.36 13.40
C ASP A 174 -7.71 -0.90 14.81
N ALA A 175 -8.59 -0.19 15.50
CA ALA A 175 -8.32 0.39 16.81
C ALA A 175 -8.25 -0.67 17.91
N GLU A 176 -9.14 -1.67 17.88
CA GLU A 176 -9.23 -2.73 18.88
C GLU A 176 -8.12 -3.77 18.69
N GLU A 177 -7.87 -4.24 17.46
CA GLU A 177 -6.78 -5.15 17.13
C GLU A 177 -5.41 -4.53 17.52
N ARG A 178 -5.20 -3.25 17.22
CA ARG A 178 -3.98 -2.51 17.60
C ARG A 178 -3.84 -2.36 19.11
N ALA A 179 -4.93 -2.19 19.86
CA ALA A 179 -4.91 -2.15 21.31
C ALA A 179 -4.59 -3.54 21.91
N GLU A 180 -5.21 -4.60 21.39
CA GLU A 180 -4.92 -5.99 21.76
C GLU A 180 -3.47 -6.37 21.46
N ALA A 181 -2.96 -6.06 20.26
CA ALA A 181 -1.60 -6.37 19.85
C ALA A 181 -0.56 -5.71 20.76
N LYS A 182 -0.75 -4.44 21.12
CA LYS A 182 0.08 -3.73 22.11
C LYS A 182 0.03 -4.38 23.49
N LYS A 183 -1.17 -4.80 23.95
CA LYS A 183 -1.36 -5.50 25.24
C LYS A 183 -0.64 -6.85 25.24
N LYS A 184 -0.76 -7.62 24.16
CA LYS A 184 -0.10 -8.92 23.96
C LYS A 184 1.42 -8.77 23.93
N PHE A 185 1.95 -7.83 23.14
CA PHE A 185 3.41 -7.59 23.03
C PHE A 185 4.05 -7.22 24.38
N ARG A 186 3.47 -6.26 25.11
CA ARG A 186 3.95 -5.85 26.44
C ARG A 186 3.92 -7.00 27.47
N ASN A 187 2.97 -7.93 27.33
CA ASN A 187 2.88 -9.11 28.19
C ASN A 187 3.89 -10.21 27.79
N LEU A 188 4.46 -10.18 26.58
CA LEU A 188 5.55 -11.05 26.17
C LEU A 188 6.91 -10.50 26.65
N THR A 189 7.20 -9.22 26.42
CA THR A 189 8.50 -8.63 26.82
C THR A 189 8.74 -8.78 28.32
N ARG A 190 7.72 -8.49 29.14
CA ARG A 190 7.78 -8.64 30.60
C ARG A 190 7.78 -10.10 31.10
N LYS A 191 7.78 -11.09 30.20
CA LYS A 191 7.97 -12.53 30.49
C LYS A 191 9.32 -13.06 29.98
N THR A 192 10.13 -12.19 29.39
CA THR A 192 11.53 -12.45 28.99
C THR A 192 12.53 -11.61 29.81
N GLU A 193 12.02 -10.90 30.81
CA GLU A 193 12.75 -10.09 31.80
C GLU A 193 12.64 -10.68 33.22
N ASP A 194 11.76 -11.68 33.40
CA ASP A 194 11.57 -12.54 34.59
C ASP A 194 12.23 -13.92 34.33
#